data_AF-A0A7S0R604-F1
#
_entry.id   AF-A0A7S0R604-F1
#
_cell.length_a   1.000
_cell.length_b   1.000
_cell.length_c   1.000
_cell.angle_alpha   90.00
_cell.angle_beta   90.00
_cell.angle_gamma   90.00
#
_symmetry.space_group_name_H-M   'P 1'
#
loop_
_entity.id
_entity.type
_entity.pdbx_description
1 polymer ?
#
loop_
_entity_poly.entity_id
_entity_poly.type
_entity_poly.pdbx_seq_one_letter_code
_entity_poly.pdbx_strand_id
1 'polypeptide(L)'
;MYSWNRRVRVSVLVLVSCAFLSPQLCQCRQLKELVLPDKLIALTSTEGQQLFLEARLRSDAVLLLEHFTTQINAAFCGPASSSVVLNALPVPRPVQPPELNPGLNKTQYGYYTQDNVFDDSTEAVVPKSQVQKQGMSLDELARFLAAHEGVGASAHHSTKPGTDSEYAQGLAVFRSTVLSALSAPDVFAIVNFDRGVLGEVGGGHHSPVAAYHEASDSLLVLDVSRYKYTAWWVKMADLYASTQQTVDSDTKLTRGLVVVWARVRYGDAPPAGPGQLAPAGLDNGVPALAVSCGKDGSCVGILRAAAAGGSGKAGMSGYAISWLCVAFFVVG
;
A
#
# COMPACT_ATOMS: atom_id res chain seq x y z
N MET A 1 -10.18 85.52 63.44
CA MET A 1 -10.73 86.33 62.34
C MET A 1 -10.73 85.48 61.07
N TYR A 2 -11.88 85.44 60.38
CA TYR A 2 -12.18 84.96 59.02
C TYR A 2 -10.98 84.64 58.11
N SER A 3 -10.95 83.61 57.25
CA SER A 3 -12.01 83.20 56.33
C SER A 3 -11.72 81.83 55.69
N TRP A 4 -12.79 81.23 55.18
CA TRP A 4 -12.80 80.16 54.18
C TRP A 4 -11.87 80.41 52.99
N ASN A 5 -11.27 79.33 52.47
CA ASN A 5 -11.29 79.14 51.02
C ASN A 5 -11.21 77.66 50.62
N ARG A 6 -12.24 77.23 49.88
CA ARG A 6 -12.34 75.93 49.22
C ARG A 6 -11.30 75.85 48.11
N ARG A 7 -10.58 74.72 48.01
CA ARG A 7 -10.00 74.27 46.74
C ARG A 7 -10.36 72.82 46.50
N VAL A 8 -10.97 72.61 45.34
CA VAL A 8 -11.47 71.37 44.77
C VAL A 8 -10.30 70.41 44.56
N ARG A 9 -10.42 69.18 45.08
CA ARG A 9 -9.47 68.10 44.81
C ARG A 9 -9.87 67.41 43.51
N VAL A 10 -9.10 67.62 42.44
CA VAL A 10 -9.17 66.76 41.25
C VAL A 10 -8.38 65.50 41.58
N SER A 11 -9.09 64.40 41.85
CA SER A 11 -8.48 63.09 42.04
C SER A 11 -8.41 62.39 40.69
N VAL A 12 -7.20 62.20 40.16
CA VAL A 12 -6.96 61.36 38.99
C VAL A 12 -7.10 59.91 39.44
N LEU A 13 -8.22 59.28 39.08
CA LEU A 13 -8.46 57.86 39.30
C LEU A 13 -7.76 57.09 38.18
N VAL A 14 -6.59 56.51 38.48
CA VAL A 14 -5.96 55.51 37.61
C VAL A 14 -6.72 54.20 37.80
N LEU A 15 -7.63 53.89 36.86
CA LEU A 15 -8.28 52.59 36.78
C LEU A 15 -7.25 51.56 36.28
N VAL A 16 -6.65 50.82 37.20
CA VAL A 16 -5.96 49.57 36.86
C VAL A 16 -7.03 48.53 36.56
N SER A 17 -7.42 48.41 35.29
CA SER A 17 -8.24 47.30 34.81
C SER A 17 -7.39 46.02 34.83
N CYS A 18 -7.41 45.31 35.96
CA CYS A 18 -7.10 43.88 35.97
C CYS A 18 -8.19 43.17 35.17
N ALA A 19 -7.97 43.04 33.85
CA ALA A 19 -8.70 42.09 33.04
C ALA A 19 -8.39 40.69 33.58
N PHE A 20 -9.30 40.16 34.39
CA PHE A 20 -9.38 38.73 34.65
C PHE A 20 -9.69 38.04 33.31
N LEU A 21 -8.64 37.73 32.56
CA LEU A 21 -8.69 36.82 31.43
C LEU A 21 -9.11 35.46 32.00
N SER A 22 -10.39 35.11 31.81
CA SER A 22 -10.89 33.76 32.03
C SER A 22 -9.93 32.75 31.39
N PRO A 23 -9.47 31.71 32.12
CA PRO A 23 -8.62 30.66 31.56
C PRO A 23 -9.47 29.66 30.77
N GLN A 24 -10.39 30.16 29.94
CA GLN A 24 -11.21 29.33 29.08
C GLN A 24 -10.60 29.29 27.68
N LEU A 25 -10.07 28.10 27.37
CA LEU A 25 -9.99 27.53 26.03
C LEU A 25 -8.79 27.95 25.17
N CYS A 26 -7.59 27.82 25.72
CA CYS A 26 -6.48 27.30 24.92
C CYS A 26 -6.52 25.76 24.98
N GLN A 27 -7.61 25.15 24.51
CA GLN A 27 -7.56 23.73 24.15
C GLN A 27 -6.73 23.66 22.87
N CYS A 28 -5.45 23.31 23.02
CA CYS A 28 -4.69 22.75 21.93
C CYS A 28 -5.47 21.51 21.48
N ARG A 29 -6.30 21.63 20.43
CA ARG A 29 -6.90 20.47 19.78
C ARG A 29 -5.72 19.66 19.26
N GLN A 30 -5.28 18.67 20.04
CA GLN A 30 -4.51 17.58 19.48
C GLN A 30 -5.39 16.98 18.38
N LEU A 31 -5.01 17.22 17.12
CA LEU A 31 -5.61 16.55 15.98
C LEU A 31 -5.28 15.08 16.16
N LYS A 32 -6.20 14.37 16.80
CA LYS A 32 -6.09 12.95 17.10
C LYS A 32 -6.41 12.18 15.82
N GLU A 33 -5.64 11.14 15.55
CA GLU A 33 -6.03 10.10 14.59
C GLU A 33 -7.48 9.70 14.83
N LEU A 34 -8.19 9.41 13.74
CA LEU A 34 -9.56 8.96 13.83
C LEU A 34 -9.60 7.57 14.43
N VAL A 35 -10.66 7.29 15.19
CA VAL A 35 -10.92 5.95 15.72
C VAL A 35 -11.23 5.03 14.54
N LEU A 36 -10.58 3.86 14.49
CA LEU A 36 -10.87 2.86 13.49
C LEU A 36 -12.30 2.32 13.68
N PRO A 37 -13.04 2.06 12.58
CA PRO A 37 -14.31 1.32 12.64
C PRO A 37 -14.15 -0.06 13.28
N ASP A 38 -15.20 -0.56 13.95
CA ASP A 38 -15.18 -1.81 14.72
C ASP A 38 -14.74 -3.06 13.91
N LYS A 39 -14.90 -3.03 12.58
CA LYS A 39 -14.48 -4.13 11.70
C LYS A 39 -12.98 -4.14 11.38
N LEU A 40 -12.24 -3.10 11.78
CA LEU A 40 -10.80 -2.95 11.55
C LEU A 40 -10.04 -3.07 12.88
N ILE A 41 -8.95 -3.83 12.88
CA ILE A 41 -8.13 -4.02 14.08
C ILE A 41 -6.80 -3.29 13.87
N ALA A 42 -6.51 -2.28 14.69
CA ALA A 42 -5.24 -1.57 14.64
C ALA A 42 -4.05 -2.52 14.78
N LEU A 43 -3.05 -2.43 13.90
CA LEU A 43 -1.79 -3.18 14.02
C LEU A 43 -1.12 -2.94 15.38
N THR A 44 -1.26 -1.75 15.94
CA THR A 44 -0.64 -1.35 17.22
C THR A 44 -1.39 -1.84 18.45
N SER A 45 -2.61 -2.40 18.30
CA SER A 45 -3.34 -3.02 19.40
C SER A 45 -2.75 -4.38 19.79
N THR A 46 -3.03 -4.87 21.00
CA THR A 46 -2.59 -6.21 21.44
C THR A 46 -3.05 -7.30 20.48
N GLU A 47 -4.30 -7.24 20.03
CA GLU A 47 -4.85 -8.20 19.06
C GLU A 47 -4.15 -8.09 17.72
N GLY A 48 -3.97 -6.87 17.18
CA GLY A 48 -3.29 -6.67 15.89
C GLY A 48 -1.83 -7.10 15.88
N GLN A 49 -1.11 -6.92 17.00
CA GLN A 49 0.24 -7.44 17.16
C GLN A 49 0.25 -8.97 17.22
N GLN A 50 -0.73 -9.59 17.89
CA GLN A 50 -0.85 -11.04 17.93
C GLN A 50 -1.11 -11.62 16.54
N LEU A 51 -2.04 -11.02 15.77
CA LEU A 51 -2.29 -11.40 14.37
C LEU A 51 -1.00 -11.32 13.54
N PHE A 52 -0.17 -10.30 13.76
CA PHE A 52 1.12 -10.16 13.08
C PHE A 52 2.11 -11.26 13.45
N LEU A 53 2.20 -11.60 14.74
CA LEU A 53 3.07 -12.66 15.26
C LEU A 53 2.62 -14.07 14.87
N GLU A 54 1.35 -14.26 14.52
CA GLU A 54 0.79 -15.53 14.06
C GLU A 54 0.71 -15.65 12.53
N ALA A 55 0.73 -14.51 11.80
CA ALA A 55 0.61 -14.48 10.35
C ALA A 55 1.73 -15.26 9.66
N ARG A 56 1.34 -16.23 8.82
CA ARG A 56 2.28 -17.06 8.03
C ARG A 56 2.90 -16.28 6.88
N LEU A 57 2.10 -15.45 6.20
CA LEU A 57 2.55 -14.60 5.11
C LEU A 57 2.73 -13.18 5.64
N ARG A 58 3.94 -12.84 6.08
CA ARG A 58 4.27 -11.51 6.64
C ARG A 58 5.65 -10.98 6.25
N SER A 59 6.36 -11.69 5.37
CA SER A 59 7.72 -11.32 4.96
C SER A 59 7.72 -9.94 4.30
N ASP A 60 6.73 -9.66 3.45
CA ASP A 60 6.56 -8.37 2.79
C ASP A 60 6.41 -7.23 3.80
N ALA A 61 5.73 -7.46 4.92
CA ALA A 61 5.57 -6.44 5.95
C ALA A 61 6.92 -5.94 6.50
N VAL A 62 7.94 -6.79 6.61
CA VAL A 62 9.26 -6.37 7.08
C VAL A 62 9.87 -5.35 6.12
N LEU A 63 9.81 -5.64 4.82
CA LEU A 63 10.37 -4.78 3.76
C LEU A 63 9.56 -3.50 3.58
N LEU A 64 8.22 -3.61 3.62
CA LEU A 64 7.34 -2.46 3.45
C LEU A 64 7.37 -1.53 4.67
N LEU A 65 7.45 -2.06 5.89
CA LEU A 65 7.53 -1.25 7.12
C LEU A 65 8.83 -0.45 7.20
N GLU A 66 9.94 -0.98 6.67
CA GLU A 66 11.21 -0.24 6.56
C GLU A 66 11.06 1.05 5.74
N HIS A 67 10.19 1.04 4.73
CA HIS A 67 9.98 2.17 3.81
C HIS A 67 8.67 2.92 4.05
N PHE A 68 7.89 2.54 5.06
CA PHE A 68 6.55 3.05 5.25
C PHE A 68 6.53 4.56 5.50
N THR A 69 5.73 5.28 4.71
CA THR A 69 5.73 6.75 4.66
C THR A 69 4.32 7.33 4.77
N THR A 70 4.24 8.62 5.07
CA THR A 70 2.99 9.38 5.15
C THR A 70 2.77 10.09 3.82
N GLN A 71 1.59 9.96 3.21
CA GLN A 71 1.27 10.70 1.99
C GLN A 71 1.39 12.21 2.21
N ILE A 72 2.03 12.93 1.26
CA ILE A 72 2.32 14.36 1.44
C ILE A 72 1.08 15.27 1.36
N ASN A 73 0.01 14.80 0.72
CA ASN A 73 -1.28 15.46 0.66
C ASN A 73 -2.40 14.43 0.44
N ALA A 74 -3.66 14.86 0.52
CA ALA A 74 -4.83 13.97 0.47
C ALA A 74 -4.98 13.15 -0.83
N ALA A 75 -4.37 13.58 -1.94
CA ALA A 75 -4.46 12.90 -3.24
C ALA A 75 -3.23 12.00 -3.55
N PHE A 76 -2.20 12.03 -2.68
CA PHE A 76 -0.91 11.38 -2.93
C PHE A 76 -0.81 9.95 -2.39
N CYS A 77 -1.93 9.28 -2.11
CA CYS A 77 -1.91 7.89 -1.64
C CYS A 77 -1.30 6.91 -2.66
N GLY A 78 -1.52 7.14 -3.96
CA GLY A 78 -0.87 6.39 -5.05
C GLY A 78 0.66 6.54 -5.01
N PRO A 79 1.22 7.75 -5.20
CA PRO A 79 2.67 8.01 -5.13
C PRO A 79 3.33 7.56 -3.82
N ALA A 80 2.65 7.73 -2.68
CA ALA A 80 3.14 7.24 -1.40
C ALA A 80 3.26 5.71 -1.42
N SER A 81 2.21 4.99 -1.82
CA SER A 81 2.22 3.54 -1.94
C SER A 81 3.28 3.05 -2.93
N SER A 82 3.44 3.74 -4.07
CA SER A 82 4.48 3.45 -5.06
C SER A 82 5.88 3.58 -4.46
N SER A 83 6.17 4.67 -3.75
CA SER A 83 7.49 4.86 -3.14
C SER A 83 7.83 3.79 -2.09
N VAL A 84 6.83 3.31 -1.32
CA VAL A 84 7.02 2.22 -0.36
C VAL A 84 7.37 0.92 -1.09
N VAL A 85 6.56 0.53 -2.08
CA VAL A 85 6.74 -0.73 -2.82
C VAL A 85 8.00 -0.73 -3.68
N LEU A 86 8.31 0.37 -4.37
CA LEU A 86 9.50 0.48 -5.21
C LEU A 86 10.80 0.45 -4.40
N ASN A 87 10.80 1.00 -3.18
CA ASN A 87 11.94 0.84 -2.28
C ASN A 87 12.03 -0.58 -1.72
N ALA A 88 10.91 -1.27 -1.49
CA ALA A 88 10.91 -2.66 -1.04
C ALA A 88 11.36 -3.65 -2.13
N LEU A 89 11.18 -3.28 -3.41
CA LEU A 89 11.63 -4.06 -4.56
C LEU A 89 13.16 -3.97 -4.75
N PRO A 90 13.80 -5.06 -5.20
CA PRO A 90 15.22 -5.06 -5.56
C PRO A 90 15.45 -4.50 -6.98
N VAL A 91 14.92 -3.31 -7.28
CA VAL A 91 15.02 -2.66 -8.61
C VAL A 91 16.00 -1.47 -8.56
N PRO A 92 16.50 -0.98 -9.72
CA PRO A 92 17.25 0.28 -9.76
C PRO A 92 16.51 1.41 -9.07
N ARG A 93 17.23 2.22 -8.29
CA ARG A 93 16.65 3.34 -7.53
C ARG A 93 17.24 4.66 -7.99
N PRO A 94 16.40 5.71 -8.15
CA PRO A 94 16.89 7.02 -8.55
C PRO A 94 17.78 7.62 -7.47
N VAL A 95 18.87 8.26 -7.92
CA VAL A 95 19.74 9.06 -7.07
C VAL A 95 19.11 10.45 -6.90
N GLN A 96 19.15 11.01 -5.69
CA GLN A 96 18.53 12.29 -5.41
C GLN A 96 19.29 13.47 -6.03
N PRO A 97 18.59 14.48 -6.59
CA PRO A 97 19.20 15.74 -6.99
C PRO A 97 19.95 16.39 -5.82
N PRO A 98 21.14 16.97 -6.05
CA PRO A 98 21.97 17.56 -5.01
C PRO A 98 21.32 18.65 -4.15
N GLU A 99 20.28 19.29 -4.66
CA GLU A 99 19.57 20.44 -4.08
C GLU A 99 18.57 20.02 -3.00
N LEU A 100 18.04 18.80 -3.05
CA LEU A 100 16.98 18.33 -2.16
C LEU A 100 17.50 17.77 -0.83
N ASN A 101 18.79 17.43 -0.72
CA ASN A 101 19.40 16.87 0.48
C ASN A 101 20.81 17.43 0.74
N PRO A 102 20.93 18.64 1.32
CA PRO A 102 22.22 19.19 1.72
C PRO A 102 22.78 18.38 2.91
N GLY A 103 23.69 17.43 2.67
CA GLY A 103 24.43 16.72 3.71
C GLY A 103 24.61 15.21 3.50
N LEU A 104 23.86 14.59 2.59
CA LEU A 104 24.04 13.18 2.20
C LEU A 104 25.06 13.08 1.05
N ASN A 105 25.87 12.01 1.00
CA ASN A 105 26.78 11.79 -0.15
C ASN A 105 25.96 11.40 -1.39
N LYS A 106 25.98 12.28 -2.39
CA LYS A 106 24.90 12.53 -3.36
C LYS A 106 24.92 11.63 -4.58
N THR A 107 25.86 10.69 -4.65
CA THR A 107 26.07 9.78 -5.79
C THR A 107 26.07 8.31 -5.39
N GLN A 108 25.82 8.00 -4.11
CA GLN A 108 25.96 6.64 -3.56
C GLN A 108 24.65 6.01 -3.08
N TYR A 109 23.61 6.81 -2.81
CA TYR A 109 22.39 6.31 -2.17
C TYR A 109 21.16 6.61 -3.02
N GLY A 110 20.64 5.58 -3.71
CA GLY A 110 19.40 5.65 -4.48
C GLY A 110 18.20 5.22 -3.64
N TYR A 111 17.11 5.99 -3.72
CA TYR A 111 15.82 5.65 -3.10
C TYR A 111 14.67 6.41 -3.74
N TYR A 112 13.49 5.84 -3.71
CA TYR A 112 12.26 6.48 -4.16
C TYR A 112 11.65 7.37 -3.06
N THR A 113 11.11 8.50 -3.48
CA THR A 113 10.33 9.46 -2.69
C THR A 113 9.02 9.72 -3.41
N GLN A 114 8.06 10.35 -2.73
CA GLN A 114 6.81 10.77 -3.38
C GLN A 114 7.00 11.85 -4.46
N ASP A 115 8.19 12.43 -4.56
CA ASP A 115 8.54 13.44 -5.55
C ASP A 115 9.18 12.82 -6.80
N ASN A 116 10.20 11.96 -6.60
CA ASN A 116 11.00 11.39 -7.69
C ASN A 116 10.44 10.07 -8.25
N VAL A 117 9.32 9.57 -7.72
CA VAL A 117 8.49 8.59 -8.45
C VAL A 117 7.87 9.21 -9.70
N PHE A 118 7.92 10.54 -9.83
CA PHE A 118 7.64 11.24 -11.08
C PHE A 118 8.96 11.56 -11.80
N ASP A 119 9.11 10.99 -12.98
CA ASP A 119 10.14 11.19 -13.99
C ASP A 119 9.46 11.37 -15.37
N ASP A 120 10.24 11.57 -16.43
CA ASP A 120 9.67 11.80 -17.77
C ASP A 120 8.75 10.65 -18.25
N SER A 121 9.04 9.40 -17.86
CA SER A 121 8.27 8.22 -18.29
C SER A 121 6.95 8.11 -17.54
N THR A 122 6.96 8.40 -16.25
CA THR A 122 5.79 8.32 -15.37
C THR A 122 4.88 9.55 -15.48
N GLU A 123 5.43 10.75 -15.71
CA GLU A 123 4.67 11.96 -16.04
C GLU A 123 3.89 11.80 -17.35
N ALA A 124 4.41 11.02 -18.31
CA ALA A 124 3.69 10.68 -19.55
C ALA A 124 2.50 9.73 -19.33
N VAL A 125 2.49 8.96 -18.22
CA VAL A 125 1.36 8.08 -17.86
C VAL A 125 0.24 8.87 -17.20
N VAL A 126 0.59 9.64 -16.16
CA VAL A 126 -0.34 10.49 -15.42
C VAL A 126 0.44 11.67 -14.82
N PRO A 127 0.16 12.91 -15.25
CA PRO A 127 0.94 14.06 -14.81
C PRO A 127 0.79 14.30 -13.31
N LYS A 128 1.87 14.67 -12.64
CA LYS A 128 1.86 15.00 -11.20
C LYS A 128 0.84 16.09 -10.86
N SER A 129 0.69 17.06 -11.75
CA SER A 129 -0.27 18.16 -11.62
C SER A 129 -1.74 17.70 -11.62
N GLN A 130 -2.05 16.57 -12.27
CA GLN A 130 -3.35 15.90 -12.19
C GLN A 130 -3.47 15.12 -10.88
N VAL A 131 -2.44 14.33 -10.54
CA VAL A 131 -2.43 13.52 -9.30
C VAL A 131 -2.64 14.40 -8.06
N GLN A 132 -2.06 15.60 -8.02
CA GLN A 132 -2.25 16.56 -6.93
C GLN A 132 -3.70 17.00 -6.71
N LYS A 133 -4.58 16.86 -7.72
CA LYS A 133 -5.97 17.30 -7.65
C LYS A 133 -6.95 16.16 -7.39
N GLN A 134 -6.73 15.01 -8.02
CA GLN A 134 -7.71 13.92 -8.03
C GLN A 134 -7.13 12.52 -7.74
N GLY A 135 -5.82 12.41 -7.56
CA GLY A 135 -5.16 11.13 -7.33
C GLY A 135 -4.96 10.33 -8.62
N MET A 136 -4.98 9.01 -8.50
CA MET A 136 -4.77 8.05 -9.60
C MET A 136 -5.86 6.99 -9.54
N SER A 137 -6.33 6.52 -10.67
CA SER A 137 -7.13 5.30 -10.78
C SER A 137 -6.25 4.04 -10.66
N LEU A 138 -6.89 2.86 -10.52
CA LEU A 138 -6.19 1.57 -10.46
C LEU A 138 -5.30 1.34 -11.70
N ASP A 139 -5.83 1.58 -12.89
CA ASP A 139 -5.11 1.39 -14.16
C ASP A 139 -3.98 2.41 -14.36
N GLU A 140 -4.19 3.66 -13.94
CA GLU A 140 -3.12 4.66 -13.95
C GLU A 140 -2.00 4.26 -12.99
N LEU A 141 -2.31 3.78 -11.78
CA LEU A 141 -1.31 3.33 -10.83
C LEU A 141 -0.50 2.14 -11.37
N ALA A 142 -1.16 1.15 -11.97
CA ALA A 142 -0.46 0.01 -12.57
C ALA A 142 0.47 0.44 -13.71
N ARG A 143 -0.02 1.28 -14.65
CA ARG A 143 0.82 1.79 -15.75
C ARG A 143 1.96 2.67 -15.24
N PHE A 144 1.72 3.46 -14.20
CA PHE A 144 2.71 4.34 -13.58
C PHE A 144 3.84 3.53 -12.96
N LEU A 145 3.51 2.49 -12.18
CA LEU A 145 4.51 1.60 -11.60
C LEU A 145 5.31 0.85 -12.67
N ALA A 146 4.65 0.35 -13.72
CA ALA A 146 5.29 -0.34 -14.83
C ALA A 146 6.18 0.54 -15.71
N ALA A 147 6.09 1.87 -15.58
CA ALA A 147 6.95 2.81 -16.31
C ALA A 147 8.33 2.98 -15.67
N HIS A 148 8.53 2.52 -14.44
CA HIS A 148 9.85 2.51 -13.80
C HIS A 148 10.75 1.38 -14.32
N GLU A 149 12.05 1.67 -14.42
CA GLU A 149 13.05 0.72 -14.89
C GLU A 149 13.05 -0.56 -14.02
N GLY A 150 13.01 -1.72 -14.70
CA GLY A 150 13.07 -3.02 -14.02
C GLY A 150 11.79 -3.40 -13.27
N VAL A 151 10.69 -2.65 -13.40
CA VAL A 151 9.43 -2.93 -12.71
C VAL A 151 8.38 -3.50 -13.66
N GLY A 152 7.65 -4.51 -13.21
CA GLY A 152 6.39 -4.94 -13.82
C GLY A 152 5.22 -4.63 -12.88
N ALA A 153 4.08 -4.27 -13.46
CA ALA A 153 2.85 -4.12 -12.69
C ALA A 153 1.61 -4.48 -13.53
N SER A 154 0.57 -4.98 -12.88
CA SER A 154 -0.72 -5.31 -13.49
C SER A 154 -1.89 -4.93 -12.59
N ALA A 155 -2.92 -4.32 -13.18
CA ALA A 155 -4.18 -4.02 -12.51
C ALA A 155 -5.11 -5.24 -12.56
N HIS A 156 -5.73 -5.55 -11.42
CA HIS A 156 -6.71 -6.60 -11.24
C HIS A 156 -7.98 -5.99 -10.66
N HIS A 157 -8.87 -5.56 -11.54
CA HIS A 157 -10.19 -5.07 -11.16
C HIS A 157 -11.01 -6.17 -10.48
N SER A 158 -11.71 -5.81 -9.41
CA SER A 158 -12.62 -6.72 -8.73
C SER A 158 -13.92 -6.83 -9.51
N THR A 159 -14.49 -8.03 -9.60
CA THR A 159 -15.76 -8.23 -10.29
C THR A 159 -16.92 -7.71 -9.45
N LYS A 160 -17.78 -6.88 -10.02
CA LYS A 160 -19.06 -6.52 -9.38
C LYS A 160 -20.03 -7.69 -9.55
N PRO A 161 -20.42 -8.40 -8.49
CA PRO A 161 -21.26 -9.59 -8.61
C PRO A 161 -22.73 -9.20 -8.77
N GLY A 162 -23.46 -9.93 -9.61
CA GLY A 162 -24.92 -9.89 -9.72
C GLY A 162 -25.62 -11.03 -8.97
N THR A 163 -24.86 -12.06 -8.55
CA THR A 163 -25.34 -13.25 -7.84
C THR A 163 -24.36 -13.69 -6.75
N ASP A 164 -24.83 -14.53 -5.80
CA ASP A 164 -23.99 -15.10 -4.75
C ASP A 164 -22.84 -15.95 -5.31
N SER A 165 -23.08 -16.66 -6.42
CA SER A 165 -22.06 -17.46 -7.10
C SER A 165 -20.94 -16.57 -7.68
N GLU A 166 -21.31 -15.44 -8.30
CA GLU A 166 -20.33 -14.48 -8.82
C GLU A 166 -19.57 -13.79 -7.68
N TYR A 167 -20.22 -13.52 -6.55
CA TYR A 167 -19.55 -12.99 -5.36
C TYR A 167 -18.50 -13.97 -4.85
N ALA A 168 -18.87 -15.25 -4.68
CA ALA A 168 -17.96 -16.30 -4.22
C ALA A 168 -16.78 -16.48 -5.18
N GLN A 169 -17.03 -16.48 -6.49
CA GLN A 169 -15.98 -16.58 -7.49
C GLN A 169 -15.04 -15.37 -7.47
N GLY A 170 -15.59 -14.15 -7.42
CA GLY A 170 -14.78 -12.94 -7.38
C GLY A 170 -13.94 -12.81 -6.11
N LEU A 171 -14.50 -13.18 -4.95
CA LEU A 171 -13.77 -13.26 -3.69
C LEU A 171 -12.65 -14.30 -3.76
N ALA A 172 -12.90 -15.46 -4.37
CA ALA A 172 -11.87 -16.50 -4.56
C ALA A 172 -10.73 -16.01 -5.46
N VAL A 173 -11.03 -15.29 -6.54
CA VAL A 173 -10.02 -14.68 -7.44
C VAL A 173 -9.22 -13.59 -6.70
N PHE A 174 -9.89 -12.71 -5.95
CA PHE A 174 -9.23 -11.68 -5.14
C PHE A 174 -8.28 -12.29 -4.11
N ARG A 175 -8.76 -13.29 -3.34
CA ARG A 175 -7.95 -14.04 -2.37
C ARG A 175 -6.76 -14.70 -3.04
N SER A 176 -6.98 -15.42 -4.15
CA SER A 176 -5.88 -16.07 -4.87
C SER A 176 -4.83 -15.06 -5.33
N THR A 177 -5.26 -13.90 -5.84
CA THR A 177 -4.35 -12.87 -6.35
C THR A 177 -3.47 -12.28 -5.25
N VAL A 178 -4.06 -11.85 -4.12
CA VAL A 178 -3.29 -11.25 -3.02
C VAL A 178 -2.38 -12.28 -2.33
N LEU A 179 -2.84 -13.51 -2.13
CA LEU A 179 -2.02 -14.55 -1.52
C LEU A 179 -0.86 -14.99 -2.42
N SER A 180 -1.06 -14.96 -3.75
CA SER A 180 0.01 -15.22 -4.72
C SER A 180 1.11 -14.18 -4.59
N ALA A 181 0.74 -12.90 -4.49
CA ALA A 181 1.69 -11.80 -4.30
C ALA A 181 2.46 -11.97 -2.99
N LEU A 182 1.76 -12.08 -1.86
CA LEU A 182 2.35 -12.22 -0.52
C LEU A 182 3.21 -13.47 -0.31
N SER A 183 3.10 -14.47 -1.20
CA SER A 183 3.88 -15.72 -1.13
C SER A 183 5.10 -15.73 -2.06
N ALA A 184 5.17 -14.80 -3.02
CA ALA A 184 6.22 -14.76 -4.02
C ALA A 184 7.30 -13.74 -3.63
N PRO A 185 8.59 -14.08 -3.73
CA PRO A 185 9.65 -13.11 -3.47
C PRO A 185 9.62 -11.98 -4.50
N ASP A 186 9.91 -10.76 -4.07
CA ASP A 186 9.97 -9.56 -4.91
C ASP A 186 8.66 -9.27 -5.66
N VAL A 187 7.52 -9.69 -5.09
CA VAL A 187 6.18 -9.37 -5.56
C VAL A 187 5.42 -8.72 -4.42
N PHE A 188 4.76 -7.61 -4.70
CA PHE A 188 3.96 -6.87 -3.71
C PHE A 188 2.58 -6.55 -4.28
N ALA A 189 1.62 -6.34 -3.38
CA ALA A 189 0.28 -5.91 -3.75
C ALA A 189 -0.04 -4.53 -3.18
N ILE A 190 -0.66 -3.67 -3.99
CA ILE A 190 -1.28 -2.42 -3.56
C ILE A 190 -2.78 -2.56 -3.78
N VAL A 191 -3.58 -2.32 -2.74
CA VAL A 191 -5.04 -2.33 -2.88
C VAL A 191 -5.55 -0.93 -3.18
N ASN A 192 -6.47 -0.83 -4.14
CA ASN A 192 -7.34 0.31 -4.32
C ASN A 192 -8.73 -0.02 -3.76
N PHE A 193 -9.20 0.74 -2.77
CA PHE A 193 -10.45 0.46 -2.08
C PHE A 193 -11.24 1.72 -1.75
N ASP A 194 -12.52 1.54 -1.44
CA ASP A 194 -13.41 2.59 -0.97
C ASP A 194 -13.47 2.60 0.57
N ARG A 195 -12.99 3.68 1.17
CA ARG A 195 -13.00 3.85 2.64
C ARG A 195 -14.40 3.78 3.25
N GLY A 196 -15.40 4.31 2.55
CA GLY A 196 -16.78 4.36 3.05
C GLY A 196 -17.37 2.98 3.29
N VAL A 197 -17.02 1.99 2.45
CA VAL A 197 -17.45 0.59 2.61
C VAL A 197 -16.85 -0.06 3.86
N LEU A 198 -15.66 0.37 4.27
CA LEU A 198 -15.02 -0.08 5.51
C LEU A 198 -15.48 0.71 6.75
N GLY A 199 -16.33 1.72 6.57
CA GLY A 199 -16.77 2.62 7.64
C GLY A 199 -15.79 3.74 7.96
N GLU A 200 -14.70 3.85 7.21
CA GLU A 200 -13.74 4.93 7.35
C GLU A 200 -14.23 6.20 6.66
N VAL A 201 -13.90 7.37 7.22
CA VAL A 201 -14.09 8.65 6.54
C VAL A 201 -13.22 8.71 5.28
N GLY A 202 -13.80 9.03 4.13
CA GLY A 202 -13.07 9.30 2.87
C GLY A 202 -13.72 8.60 1.67
N GLY A 203 -13.05 8.70 0.52
CA GLY A 203 -13.45 8.01 -0.72
C GLY A 203 -12.46 6.93 -1.12
N GLY A 204 -12.14 6.86 -2.41
CA GLY A 204 -11.12 5.94 -2.93
C GLY A 204 -9.73 6.16 -2.31
N HIS A 205 -9.01 5.08 -2.05
CA HIS A 205 -7.68 5.11 -1.44
C HIS A 205 -6.77 4.02 -2.00
N HIS A 206 -5.45 4.23 -1.92
CA HIS A 206 -4.43 3.25 -2.29
C HIS A 206 -3.51 2.99 -1.10
N SER A 207 -3.19 1.73 -0.81
CA SER A 207 -2.20 1.37 0.21
C SER A 207 -1.61 -0.04 -0.01
N PRO A 208 -0.35 -0.29 0.37
CA PRO A 208 0.23 -1.63 0.30
C PRO A 208 -0.48 -2.64 1.21
N VAL A 209 -0.61 -3.88 0.72
CA VAL A 209 -1.01 -5.04 1.53
C VAL A 209 0.27 -5.75 1.98
N ALA A 210 0.42 -5.98 3.27
CA ALA A 210 1.69 -6.37 3.87
C ALA A 210 1.73 -7.77 4.49
N ALA A 211 0.59 -8.29 4.91
CA ALA A 211 0.53 -9.61 5.53
C ALA A 211 -0.86 -10.25 5.41
N TYR A 212 -0.90 -11.57 5.58
CA TYR A 212 -2.11 -12.36 5.69
C TYR A 212 -2.05 -13.27 6.92
N HIS A 213 -3.10 -13.20 7.74
CA HIS A 213 -3.35 -14.06 8.87
C HIS A 213 -4.44 -15.08 8.52
N GLU A 214 -4.04 -16.34 8.43
CA GLU A 214 -4.87 -17.44 7.90
C GLU A 214 -6.05 -17.78 8.82
N ALA A 215 -5.83 -17.91 10.13
CA ALA A 215 -6.87 -18.34 11.06
C ALA A 215 -8.05 -17.35 11.17
N SER A 216 -7.80 -16.06 10.95
CA SER A 216 -8.84 -15.04 10.97
C SER A 216 -9.28 -14.58 9.57
N ASP A 217 -8.69 -15.15 8.50
CA ASP A 217 -8.82 -14.71 7.11
C ASP A 217 -8.69 -13.18 6.97
N SER A 218 -7.59 -12.62 7.49
CA SER A 218 -7.38 -11.18 7.58
C SER A 218 -6.12 -10.71 6.88
N LEU A 219 -6.19 -9.54 6.25
CA LEU A 219 -5.07 -8.88 5.59
C LEU A 219 -4.64 -7.65 6.39
N LEU A 220 -3.33 -7.42 6.47
CA LEU A 220 -2.75 -6.20 7.00
C LEU A 220 -2.58 -5.19 5.87
N VAL A 221 -3.20 -4.01 6.00
CA VAL A 221 -3.04 -2.88 5.08
C VAL A 221 -2.22 -1.79 5.76
N LEU A 222 -1.15 -1.34 5.09
CA LEU A 222 -0.30 -0.25 5.56
C LEU A 222 -0.82 1.08 5.06
N ASP A 223 -1.80 1.65 5.77
CA ASP A 223 -2.47 2.88 5.37
C ASP A 223 -1.50 4.09 5.32
N VAL A 224 -1.19 4.55 4.11
CA VAL A 224 -0.27 5.68 3.88
C VAL A 224 -0.85 7.04 4.33
N SER A 225 -2.15 7.13 4.65
CA SER A 225 -2.77 8.28 5.34
C SER A 225 -2.48 8.25 6.84
N ARG A 226 -1.21 8.12 7.24
CA ARG A 226 -0.78 7.88 8.62
C ARG A 226 -1.17 8.98 9.62
N TYR A 227 -1.47 10.19 9.14
CA TYR A 227 -2.02 11.28 9.96
C TYR A 227 -3.50 11.09 10.33
N LYS A 228 -4.17 10.10 9.72
CA LYS A 228 -5.62 9.88 9.81
C LYS A 228 -5.94 8.54 10.46
N TYR A 229 -5.31 7.47 9.99
CA TYR A 229 -5.45 6.12 10.51
C TYR A 229 -4.09 5.43 10.61
N THR A 230 -3.93 4.59 11.63
CA THR A 230 -2.82 3.63 11.72
C THR A 230 -2.96 2.52 10.67
N ALA A 231 -1.91 1.73 10.43
CA ALA A 231 -2.04 0.44 9.75
C ALA A 231 -3.01 -0.48 10.49
N TRP A 232 -3.80 -1.26 9.75
CA TRP A 232 -4.88 -2.06 10.30
C TRP A 232 -5.07 -3.39 9.59
N TRP A 233 -5.62 -4.35 10.33
CA TRP A 233 -6.10 -5.63 9.85
C TRP A 233 -7.57 -5.53 9.46
N VAL A 234 -7.94 -6.22 8.39
CA VAL A 234 -9.30 -6.31 7.86
C VAL A 234 -9.60 -7.74 7.42
N LYS A 235 -10.86 -8.19 7.49
CA LYS A 235 -11.26 -9.46 6.88
C LYS A 235 -11.11 -9.40 5.36
N MET A 236 -10.65 -10.48 4.74
CA MET A 236 -10.53 -10.63 3.29
C MET A 236 -11.83 -10.24 2.56
N ALA A 237 -12.97 -10.70 3.07
CA ALA A 237 -14.29 -10.43 2.51
C ALA A 237 -14.68 -8.94 2.59
N ASP A 238 -14.33 -8.25 3.69
CA ASP A 238 -14.58 -6.82 3.85
C ASP A 238 -13.69 -6.00 2.92
N LEU A 239 -12.41 -6.36 2.78
CA LEU A 239 -11.51 -5.68 1.83
C LEU A 239 -12.00 -5.88 0.40
N TYR A 240 -12.35 -7.10 0.01
CA TYR A 240 -12.95 -7.37 -1.30
C TYR A 240 -14.24 -6.57 -1.51
N ALA A 241 -15.14 -6.51 -0.51
CA ALA A 241 -16.35 -5.69 -0.62
C ALA A 241 -16.01 -4.22 -0.91
N SER A 242 -14.99 -3.67 -0.25
CA SER A 242 -14.54 -2.29 -0.47
C SER A 242 -13.92 -2.03 -1.85
N THR A 243 -13.57 -3.05 -2.61
CA THR A 243 -13.07 -2.89 -3.98
C THR A 243 -14.15 -3.03 -5.07
N GLN A 244 -15.24 -3.77 -4.80
CA GLN A 244 -16.27 -4.07 -5.82
C GLN A 244 -17.62 -3.39 -5.61
N GLN A 245 -17.99 -3.02 -4.38
CA GLN A 245 -19.33 -2.48 -4.11
C GLN A 245 -19.55 -1.11 -4.74
N THR A 246 -18.47 -0.35 -4.92
CA THR A 246 -18.49 0.96 -5.56
C THR A 246 -17.56 0.95 -6.77
N VAL A 247 -17.87 1.84 -7.71
CA VAL A 247 -17.00 2.14 -8.85
C VAL A 247 -16.23 3.42 -8.56
N ASP A 248 -15.05 3.53 -9.15
CA ASP A 248 -14.34 4.80 -9.25
C ASP A 248 -15.19 5.79 -10.07
N SER A 249 -15.37 7.01 -9.55
CA SER A 249 -16.20 8.03 -10.18
C SER A 249 -15.65 8.49 -11.52
N ASP A 250 -14.34 8.41 -11.71
CA ASP A 250 -13.64 8.99 -12.84
C ASP A 250 -13.58 7.97 -13.99
N THR A 251 -13.31 6.70 -13.67
CA THR A 251 -13.19 5.63 -14.68
C THR A 251 -14.48 4.83 -14.90
N LYS A 252 -15.42 4.87 -13.95
CA LYS A 252 -16.62 4.00 -13.91
C LYS A 252 -16.32 2.50 -13.81
N LEU A 253 -15.07 2.13 -13.55
CA LEU A 253 -14.66 0.76 -13.28
C LEU A 253 -14.65 0.49 -11.78
N THR A 254 -14.73 -0.78 -11.40
CA THR A 254 -14.51 -1.21 -10.01
C THR A 254 -13.07 -0.91 -9.58
N ARG A 255 -12.79 -0.96 -8.29
CA ARG A 255 -11.42 -0.90 -7.78
C ARG A 255 -10.84 -2.32 -7.72
N GLY A 256 -9.72 -2.52 -7.02
CA GLY A 256 -9.07 -3.83 -7.00
C GLY A 256 -7.65 -3.83 -6.46
N LEU A 257 -6.80 -4.64 -7.07
CA LEU A 257 -5.39 -4.80 -6.69
C LEU A 257 -4.48 -4.39 -7.84
N VAL A 258 -3.35 -3.77 -7.52
CA VAL A 258 -2.19 -3.73 -8.39
C VAL A 258 -1.17 -4.72 -7.86
N VAL A 259 -0.76 -5.68 -8.67
CA VAL A 259 0.36 -6.57 -8.37
C VAL A 259 1.61 -6.00 -9.02
N VAL A 260 2.71 -5.89 -8.28
CA VAL A 260 3.96 -5.25 -8.69
C VAL A 260 5.12 -6.22 -8.46
N TRP A 261 6.04 -6.34 -9.40
CA TRP A 261 7.18 -7.26 -9.29
C TRP A 261 8.45 -6.71 -9.94
N ALA A 262 9.60 -7.25 -9.55
CA ALA A 262 10.87 -6.98 -10.23
C ALA A 262 11.00 -7.79 -11.52
N ARG A 263 11.24 -7.12 -12.66
CA ARG A 263 11.61 -7.73 -13.96
C ARG A 263 13.13 -7.84 -14.14
N VAL A 264 13.86 -6.89 -13.57
CA VAL A 264 15.34 -6.84 -13.58
C VAL A 264 15.77 -6.51 -12.16
N ARG A 265 16.67 -7.30 -11.57
CA ARG A 265 17.14 -7.03 -10.21
C ARG A 265 18.35 -6.11 -10.22
N TYR A 266 18.49 -5.29 -9.19
CA TYR A 266 19.66 -4.47 -8.96
C TYR A 266 20.91 -5.36 -8.86
N GLY A 267 21.87 -5.16 -9.77
CA GLY A 267 23.10 -5.95 -9.87
C GLY A 267 23.08 -7.04 -10.96
N ASP A 268 21.93 -7.30 -11.60
CA ASP A 268 21.90 -8.13 -12.81
C ASP A 268 22.57 -7.38 -13.98
N ALA A 269 23.30 -8.10 -14.83
CA ALA A 269 23.85 -7.51 -16.06
C ALA A 269 22.69 -7.00 -16.94
N PRO A 270 22.80 -5.81 -17.57
CA PRO A 270 21.75 -5.32 -18.45
C PRO A 270 21.49 -6.34 -19.56
N PRO A 271 20.22 -6.58 -19.94
CA PRO A 271 19.91 -7.52 -21.01
C PRO A 271 20.66 -7.10 -22.28
N ALA A 272 21.35 -8.06 -22.90
CA ALA A 272 22.13 -7.82 -24.10
C ALA A 272 21.18 -7.56 -25.29
N GLY A 273 20.85 -6.28 -25.50
CA GLY A 273 20.15 -5.79 -26.69
C GLY A 273 18.61 -5.75 -26.60
N PRO A 274 17.97 -5.00 -27.51
CA PRO A 274 16.51 -4.89 -27.56
C PRO A 274 15.94 -6.23 -28.06
N GLY A 275 15.43 -7.04 -27.13
CA GLY A 275 14.73 -8.29 -27.47
C GLY A 275 15.03 -9.50 -26.58
N GLN A 276 15.97 -9.42 -25.65
CA GLN A 276 16.26 -10.52 -24.73
C GLN A 276 15.71 -10.21 -23.33
N LEU A 277 14.38 -10.21 -23.22
CA LEU A 277 13.72 -10.35 -21.93
C LEU A 277 14.16 -11.71 -21.35
N ALA A 278 14.64 -11.73 -20.11
CA ALA A 278 14.85 -12.96 -19.34
C ALA A 278 13.60 -13.85 -19.49
N PRO A 279 13.72 -15.20 -19.52
CA PRO A 279 12.60 -16.07 -19.81
C PRO A 279 11.46 -15.78 -18.84
N ALA A 280 10.45 -15.10 -19.35
CA ALA A 280 9.23 -14.75 -18.66
C ALA A 280 8.46 -16.05 -18.45
N GLY A 281 8.62 -16.66 -17.29
CA GLY A 281 7.70 -17.67 -16.77
C GLY A 281 6.46 -17.02 -16.17
N LEU A 282 5.80 -16.10 -16.89
CA LEU A 282 4.61 -15.37 -16.43
C LEU A 282 3.72 -15.04 -17.63
N ASP A 283 2.88 -15.97 -18.06
CA ASP A 283 1.73 -15.60 -18.91
C ASP A 283 0.74 -14.84 -18.03
N ASN A 284 0.52 -13.56 -18.34
CA ASN A 284 -0.42 -12.63 -17.68
C ASN A 284 -0.06 -12.12 -16.27
N GLY A 285 1.22 -12.12 -15.87
CA GLY A 285 1.69 -11.37 -14.68
C GLY A 285 1.26 -11.94 -13.33
N VAL A 286 0.68 -13.15 -13.29
CA VAL A 286 0.45 -13.93 -12.06
C VAL A 286 1.31 -15.19 -12.15
N PRO A 287 2.02 -15.63 -11.09
CA PRO A 287 2.50 -17.01 -11.07
C PRO A 287 1.26 -17.91 -11.27
N ALA A 288 1.26 -18.75 -12.30
CA ALA A 288 0.11 -19.59 -12.62
C ALA A 288 -0.22 -20.52 -11.43
N LEU A 289 -1.07 -20.05 -10.53
CA LEU A 289 -1.85 -20.87 -9.62
C LEU A 289 -2.99 -21.42 -10.47
N ALA A 290 -2.78 -22.62 -10.98
CA ALA A 290 -3.90 -23.40 -11.49
C ALA A 290 -4.79 -23.71 -10.27
N VAL A 291 -5.87 -22.95 -10.13
CA VAL A 291 -6.92 -23.23 -9.15
C VAL A 291 -7.76 -24.37 -9.73
N SER A 292 -7.60 -25.58 -9.18
CA SER A 292 -8.51 -26.68 -9.47
C SER A 292 -9.58 -26.69 -8.40
N CYS A 293 -10.82 -26.38 -8.78
CA CYS A 293 -11.97 -26.47 -7.90
C CYS A 293 -12.72 -27.79 -8.13
N GLY A 294 -12.96 -28.53 -7.06
CA GLY A 294 -13.86 -29.67 -7.03
C GLY A 294 -15.33 -29.24 -7.17
N LYS A 295 -16.21 -30.19 -7.51
CA LYS A 295 -17.66 -29.96 -7.63
C LYS A 295 -18.34 -29.61 -6.29
N ASP A 296 -17.63 -29.78 -5.19
CA ASP A 296 -18.06 -29.48 -3.82
C ASP A 296 -17.67 -28.07 -3.35
N GLY A 297 -17.03 -27.27 -4.22
CA GLY A 297 -16.61 -25.90 -3.90
C GLY A 297 -15.25 -25.81 -3.20
N SER A 298 -14.56 -26.94 -2.98
CA SER A 298 -13.17 -26.93 -2.49
C SER A 298 -12.22 -26.58 -3.63
N CYS A 299 -11.25 -25.68 -3.40
CA CYS A 299 -10.26 -25.28 -4.41
C CYS A 299 -8.85 -25.45 -3.87
N VAL A 300 -7.97 -26.09 -4.66
CA VAL A 300 -6.54 -26.26 -4.34
C VAL A 300 -5.70 -25.45 -5.32
N GLY A 301 -4.77 -24.66 -4.79
CA GLY A 301 -3.77 -23.95 -5.57
C GLY A 301 -2.51 -24.79 -5.76
N ILE A 302 -2.15 -25.11 -7.01
CA ILE A 302 -0.88 -25.79 -7.33
C ILE A 302 0.09 -24.77 -7.93
N LEU A 303 1.21 -24.54 -7.24
CA LEU A 303 2.37 -23.82 -7.79
C LEU A 303 3.07 -24.71 -8.83
N ARG A 304 2.98 -24.35 -10.11
CA ARG A 304 3.88 -24.91 -11.13
C ARG A 304 5.10 -24.02 -11.28
N ALA A 305 6.24 -24.46 -10.74
CA ALA A 305 7.53 -23.94 -11.18
C ALA A 305 7.76 -24.45 -12.62
N ALA A 306 8.03 -23.53 -13.56
CA ALA A 306 8.48 -23.90 -14.88
C ALA A 306 9.83 -24.61 -14.75
N ALA A 307 9.91 -25.88 -15.15
CA ALA A 307 11.19 -26.57 -15.28
C ALA A 307 12.03 -25.82 -16.31
N ALA A 308 13.21 -25.34 -15.90
CA ALA A 308 14.19 -24.77 -16.80
C ALA A 308 14.62 -25.87 -17.79
N GLY A 309 14.08 -25.84 -19.00
CA GLY A 309 14.46 -26.70 -20.11
C GLY A 309 15.83 -26.32 -20.67
N GLY A 310 16.89 -26.51 -19.88
CA GLY A 310 18.26 -26.46 -20.36
C GLY A 310 18.65 -27.80 -20.99
N SER A 311 18.59 -27.89 -22.32
CA SER A 311 19.19 -29.00 -23.05
C SER A 311 20.72 -28.83 -23.09
N GLY A 312 21.38 -29.02 -21.95
CA GLY A 312 22.82 -29.03 -21.82
C GLY A 312 23.29 -30.40 -21.33
N LYS A 313 23.77 -31.26 -22.24
CA LYS A 313 24.54 -32.44 -21.85
C LYS A 313 25.88 -31.99 -21.25
N ALA A 314 26.04 -32.07 -19.92
CA ALA A 314 27.35 -32.20 -19.29
C ALA A 314 27.24 -32.66 -17.83
N GLY A 315 27.88 -33.79 -17.51
CA GLY A 315 28.62 -34.00 -16.26
C GLY A 315 27.83 -34.25 -14.97
N MET A 316 27.78 -35.51 -14.56
CA MET A 316 27.42 -35.94 -13.21
C MET A 316 28.24 -35.23 -12.11
N SER A 317 27.56 -34.61 -11.14
CA SER A 317 28.02 -34.47 -9.76
C SER A 317 26.81 -34.15 -8.88
N GLY A 318 26.51 -35.04 -7.94
CA GLY A 318 25.26 -35.06 -7.19
C GLY A 318 25.10 -33.95 -6.16
N TYR A 319 23.90 -33.37 -6.12
CA TYR A 319 23.23 -32.90 -4.91
C TYR A 319 21.75 -33.28 -5.06
N ALA A 320 21.29 -34.24 -4.26
CA ALA A 320 19.87 -34.58 -4.18
C ALA A 320 19.17 -33.50 -3.35
N ILE A 321 18.43 -32.61 -4.01
CA ILE A 321 17.49 -31.70 -3.35
C ILE A 321 16.18 -32.48 -3.20
N SER A 322 15.81 -32.83 -1.96
CA SER A 322 14.51 -33.45 -1.69
C SER A 322 13.39 -32.43 -1.92
N TRP A 323 12.49 -32.73 -2.83
CA TRP A 323 11.28 -31.93 -3.06
C TRP A 323 10.24 -32.31 -2.02
N LEU A 324 9.97 -31.44 -1.05
CA LEU A 324 8.76 -31.53 -0.23
C LEU A 324 7.60 -30.96 -1.04
N CYS A 325 6.72 -31.83 -1.54
CA CYS A 325 5.36 -31.45 -1.92
C CYS A 325 4.61 -31.05 -0.65
N VAL A 326 4.34 -29.76 -0.47
CA VAL A 326 3.41 -29.28 0.56
C VAL A 326 2.02 -29.25 -0.07
N ALA A 327 1.21 -30.27 0.24
CA ALA A 327 -0.21 -30.29 -0.10
C ALA A 327 -0.96 -29.44 0.95
N PHE A 328 -1.71 -28.43 0.49
CA PHE A 328 -2.65 -27.69 1.33
C PHE A 328 -3.95 -28.50 1.43
N PHE A 329 -4.28 -28.98 2.63
CA PHE A 329 -5.60 -29.49 2.95
C PHE A 329 -6.42 -28.35 3.57
N VAL A 330 -7.48 -27.93 2.88
CA VAL A 330 -8.56 -27.15 3.50
C VAL A 330 -9.43 -28.15 4.24
N VAL A 331 -9.43 -28.10 5.57
CA VAL A 331 -10.43 -28.81 6.39
C VAL A 331 -11.66 -27.91 6.45
N GLY A 332 -12.79 -28.44 5.97
CA GLY A 332 -14.09 -27.76 5.95
C GLY A 332 -14.74 -27.62 7.32
#